data_AF-A0A3D3XHD2-F1
#
_entry.id   AF-A0A3D3XHD2-F1
#
_cell.length_a   1.000
_cell.length_b   1.000
_cell.length_c   1.000
_cell.angle_alpha   90.00
_cell.angle_beta   90.00
_cell.angle_gamma   90.00
#
_symmetry.space_group_name_H-M   'P 1'
#
loop_
_entity.id
_entity.type
_entity.pdbx_description
1 polymer ?
#
loop_
_entity_poly.entity_id
_entity_poly.type
_entity_poly.pdbx_seq_one_letter_code
_entity_poly.pdbx_strand_id
1 'polypeptide(L)'
;MDNADVIEILEEIAVLLELKGENPFKTRAYINGARTLETGQTSVTVLVNEGRLGELKGFGEALQKKVTELVLTGKLKYYEDLKASIPAGLIEMLNIPGLGPKKIKALNSTLGLESIEALESACRKDEIAGIKGFGAKTQEKILDGIEFRKKYASHHRLDVALATAESILDFLRQHDDVVRCSEAGSLRRRKEILHDIDFLASSKHASRVIEDFTSLPFVVSVQVKGDTKASVILHGGI
;
A
#
# COMPACT_ATOMS: atom_id res chain seq x y z
N MET A 1 -3.68 18.69 8.81
CA MET A 1 -3.86 17.38 8.15
C MET A 1 -5.11 17.45 7.32
N ASP A 2 -5.04 16.95 6.10
CA ASP A 2 -6.20 16.84 5.21
C ASP A 2 -6.84 15.44 5.32
N ASN A 3 -7.83 15.15 4.47
CA ASN A 3 -8.51 13.85 4.49
C ASN A 3 -7.55 12.72 4.13
N ALA A 4 -6.64 12.93 3.19
CA ALA A 4 -5.74 11.89 2.70
C ALA A 4 -4.77 11.46 3.81
N ASP A 5 -4.19 12.43 4.54
CA ASP A 5 -3.29 12.14 5.66
C ASP A 5 -3.98 11.30 6.74
N VAL A 6 -5.25 11.62 7.05
CA VAL A 6 -6.01 10.89 8.08
C VAL A 6 -6.37 9.48 7.60
N ILE A 7 -6.78 9.35 6.34
CA ILE A 7 -7.12 8.05 5.73
C ILE A 7 -5.90 7.12 5.79
N GLU A 8 -4.73 7.60 5.36
CA GLU A 8 -3.48 6.84 5.37
C GLU A 8 -3.15 6.31 6.78
N ILE A 9 -3.22 7.17 7.80
CA ILE A 9 -2.95 6.75 9.18
C ILE A 9 -3.98 5.74 9.70
N LEU A 10 -5.27 5.89 9.36
CA LEU A 10 -6.29 4.93 9.76
C LEU A 10 -6.07 3.56 9.10
N GLU A 11 -5.68 3.53 7.83
CA GLU A 11 -5.32 2.32 7.11
C GLU A 11 -4.07 1.65 7.70
N GLU A 12 -3.03 2.44 8.00
CA GLU A 12 -1.84 1.92 8.65
C GLU A 12 -2.14 1.33 10.03
N ILE A 13 -2.97 1.99 10.84
CA ILE A 13 -3.41 1.44 12.14
C ILE A 13 -4.10 0.09 11.95
N ALA A 14 -4.96 -0.04 10.93
CA ALA A 14 -5.63 -1.31 10.65
C ALA A 14 -4.62 -2.43 10.33
N VAL A 15 -3.62 -2.13 9.48
CA VAL A 15 -2.55 -3.07 9.13
C VAL A 15 -1.74 -3.47 10.35
N LEU A 16 -1.36 -2.51 11.20
CA LEU A 16 -0.59 -2.77 12.41
C LEU A 16 -1.39 -3.61 13.43
N LEU A 17 -2.69 -3.34 13.59
CA LEU A 17 -3.56 -4.16 14.45
C LEU A 17 -3.66 -5.60 13.96
N GLU A 18 -3.75 -5.78 12.64
CA GLU A 18 -3.78 -7.11 12.03
C GLU A 18 -2.46 -7.85 12.19
N LEU A 19 -1.32 -7.16 12.03
CA LEU A 19 0.01 -7.67 12.34
C LEU A 19 0.17 -8.05 13.82
N LYS A 20 -0.46 -7.32 14.73
CA LYS A 20 -0.42 -7.64 16.15
C LYS A 20 -1.28 -8.86 16.48
N GLY A 21 -2.30 -9.15 15.66
CA GLY A 21 -3.31 -10.17 15.92
C GLY A 21 -4.42 -9.67 16.85
N GLU A 22 -4.69 -8.36 16.83
CA GLU A 22 -5.79 -7.76 17.59
C GLU A 22 -7.17 -8.15 17.06
N ASN A 23 -8.21 -7.74 17.78
CA ASN A 23 -9.57 -8.10 17.46
C ASN A 23 -9.98 -7.65 16.03
N PRO A 24 -10.46 -8.55 15.15
CA PRO A 24 -10.87 -8.22 13.78
C PRO A 24 -11.95 -7.13 13.68
N PHE A 25 -12.81 -6.98 14.71
CA PHE A 25 -13.80 -5.92 14.76
C PHE A 25 -13.14 -4.53 14.91
N LYS A 26 -12.05 -4.43 15.68
CA LYS A 26 -11.30 -3.18 15.80
C LYS A 26 -10.63 -2.83 14.47
N THR A 27 -9.91 -3.77 13.86
CA THR A 27 -9.29 -3.56 12.54
C THR A 27 -10.31 -3.10 11.49
N ARG A 28 -11.47 -3.77 11.43
CA ARG A 28 -12.56 -3.37 10.51
C ARG A 28 -13.11 -1.98 10.81
N ALA A 29 -13.15 -1.54 12.07
CA ALA A 29 -13.61 -0.19 12.41
C ALA A 29 -12.69 0.88 11.81
N TYR A 30 -11.37 0.69 11.83
CA TYR A 30 -10.41 1.61 11.22
C TYR A 30 -10.52 1.62 9.70
N ILE A 31 -10.61 0.44 9.05
CA ILE A 31 -10.81 0.33 7.59
C ILE A 31 -12.11 1.02 7.15
N ASN A 32 -13.21 0.77 7.87
CA ASN A 32 -14.49 1.41 7.57
C ASN A 32 -14.43 2.92 7.78
N GLY A 33 -13.72 3.38 8.83
CA GLY A 33 -13.49 4.80 9.08
C GLY A 33 -12.75 5.48 7.93
N ALA A 34 -11.65 4.89 7.46
CA ALA A 34 -10.90 5.35 6.31
C ALA A 34 -11.79 5.44 5.06
N ARG A 35 -12.53 4.38 4.74
CA ARG A 35 -13.45 4.34 3.59
C ARG A 35 -14.58 5.37 3.67
N THR A 36 -15.12 5.64 4.85
CA THR A 36 -16.14 6.66 5.04
C THR A 36 -15.57 8.07 4.81
N LEU A 37 -14.31 8.33 5.17
CA LEU A 37 -13.64 9.60 4.87
C LEU A 37 -13.28 9.73 3.39
N GLU A 38 -12.89 8.63 2.74
CA GLU A 38 -12.55 8.59 1.32
C GLU A 38 -13.77 8.89 0.42
N THR A 39 -14.93 8.33 0.77
CA THR A 39 -16.18 8.55 0.04
C THR A 39 -16.92 9.83 0.46
N GLY A 40 -16.46 10.48 1.53
CA GLY A 40 -17.06 11.70 2.06
C GLY A 40 -16.75 12.92 1.19
N GLN A 41 -17.76 13.76 0.96
CA GLN A 41 -17.58 15.02 0.22
C GLN A 41 -17.06 16.15 1.12
N THR A 42 -17.21 16.01 2.44
CA THR A 42 -16.83 17.03 3.42
C THR A 42 -15.41 16.78 3.93
N SER A 43 -14.63 17.85 4.08
CA SER A 43 -13.31 17.76 4.70
C SER A 43 -13.41 17.30 6.17
N VAL A 44 -12.50 16.42 6.57
CA VAL A 44 -12.35 15.92 7.94
C VAL A 44 -12.10 17.06 8.93
N THR A 45 -11.41 18.12 8.51
CA THR A 45 -11.15 19.30 9.35
C THR A 45 -12.43 20.04 9.69
N VAL A 46 -13.34 20.18 8.71
CA VAL A 46 -14.65 20.80 8.92
C VAL A 46 -15.50 19.94 9.86
N LEU A 47 -15.53 18.63 9.62
CA LEU A 47 -16.29 17.69 10.46
C LEU A 47 -15.80 17.66 11.91
N VAL A 48 -14.48 17.81 12.13
CA VAL A 48 -13.89 17.91 13.48
C VAL A 48 -14.29 19.22 14.15
N ASN A 49 -14.15 20.35 13.46
CA ASN A 49 -14.47 21.67 14.01
C ASN A 49 -15.96 21.82 14.35
N GLU A 50 -16.85 21.22 13.55
CA GLU A 50 -18.28 21.21 13.79
C GLU A 50 -18.72 20.13 14.81
N GLY A 51 -17.82 19.24 15.23
CA GLY A 51 -18.16 18.12 16.12
C GLY A 51 -19.06 17.05 15.49
N ARG A 52 -19.09 16.98 14.16
CA ARG A 52 -20.04 16.15 13.37
C ARG A 52 -19.46 14.82 12.91
N LEU A 53 -18.24 14.47 13.32
CA LEU A 53 -17.65 13.16 13.03
C LEU A 53 -18.55 11.98 13.47
N GLY A 54 -19.36 12.15 14.50
CA GLY A 54 -20.28 11.11 14.95
C GLY A 54 -21.51 10.89 14.09
N GLU A 55 -21.82 11.80 13.17
CA GLU A 55 -22.87 11.61 12.17
C GLU A 55 -22.41 10.61 11.09
N LEU A 56 -21.10 10.39 10.95
CA LEU A 56 -20.54 9.48 9.96
C LEU A 56 -20.78 8.02 10.37
N LYS A 57 -21.35 7.24 9.43
CA LYS A 57 -21.54 5.81 9.61
C LYS A 57 -20.19 5.12 9.84
N GLY A 58 -20.07 4.42 10.96
CA GLY A 58 -18.84 3.69 11.35
C GLY A 58 -17.94 4.46 12.32
N PHE A 59 -18.23 5.73 12.61
CA PHE A 59 -17.48 6.53 13.59
C PHE A 59 -18.08 6.42 14.99
N GLY A 60 -17.60 5.45 15.78
CA GLY A 60 -17.88 5.39 17.21
C GLY A 60 -17.05 6.41 18.02
N GLU A 61 -17.41 6.64 19.28
CA GLU A 61 -16.74 7.62 20.17
C GLU A 61 -15.21 7.45 20.20
N ALA A 62 -14.73 6.21 20.24
CA ALA A 62 -13.31 5.90 20.30
C ALA A 62 -12.54 6.23 19.02
N LEU A 63 -13.23 6.24 17.86
CA LEU A 63 -12.64 6.62 16.58
C LEU A 63 -12.69 8.14 16.41
N GLN A 64 -13.82 8.76 16.77
CA GLN A 64 -13.98 10.22 16.79
C GLN A 64 -12.87 10.89 17.61
N LYS A 65 -12.64 10.45 18.85
CA LYS A 65 -11.58 11.02 19.71
C LYS A 65 -10.20 10.96 19.06
N LYS A 66 -9.84 9.83 18.44
CA LYS A 66 -8.53 9.65 17.80
C LYS A 66 -8.39 10.49 16.55
N VAL A 67 -9.44 10.58 15.72
CA VAL A 67 -9.42 11.41 14.51
C VAL A 67 -9.38 12.90 14.88
N THR A 68 -10.11 13.32 15.90
CA THR A 68 -10.03 14.68 16.43
C THR A 68 -8.63 15.00 16.95
N GLU A 69 -8.02 14.12 17.76
CA GLU A 69 -6.63 14.28 18.23
C GLU A 69 -5.66 14.42 17.05
N LEU A 70 -5.78 13.54 16.07
CA LEU A 70 -4.91 13.51 14.90
C LEU A 70 -5.03 14.79 14.07
N VAL A 71 -6.26 15.26 13.80
CA VAL A 71 -6.49 16.48 13.02
C VAL A 71 -5.99 17.74 13.75
N LEU A 72 -6.20 17.82 15.07
CA LEU A 72 -5.83 19.01 15.85
C LEU A 72 -4.33 19.10 16.15
N THR A 73 -3.68 17.96 16.41
CA THR A 73 -2.29 17.94 16.87
C THR A 73 -1.29 17.53 15.78
N GLY A 74 -1.77 16.95 14.68
CA GLY A 74 -0.94 16.37 13.63
C GLY A 74 -0.29 15.04 14.01
N LYS A 75 -0.57 14.52 15.21
CA LYS A 75 0.01 13.29 15.75
C LYS A 75 -1.05 12.49 16.47
N LEU A 76 -0.82 11.19 16.59
CA LEU A 76 -1.70 10.30 17.34
C LEU A 76 -0.84 9.38 18.17
N LYS A 77 -0.86 9.58 19.49
CA LYS A 77 -0.02 8.80 20.41
C LYS A 77 -0.30 7.30 20.29
N TYR A 78 -1.57 6.93 20.11
CA TYR A 78 -1.98 5.55 19.89
C TYR A 78 -1.30 4.90 18.67
N TYR A 79 -1.11 5.64 17.58
CA TYR A 79 -0.44 5.13 16.38
C TYR A 79 1.06 4.95 16.62
N GLU A 80 1.71 5.93 17.26
CA GLU A 80 3.14 5.85 17.60
C GLU A 80 3.44 4.67 18.55
N ASP A 81 2.64 4.52 19.61
CA ASP A 81 2.77 3.42 20.57
C ASP A 81 2.52 2.06 19.90
N LEU A 82 1.55 1.98 18.99
CA LEU A 82 1.25 0.75 18.26
C LEU A 82 2.41 0.36 17.33
N LYS A 83 2.96 1.32 16.58
CA LYS A 83 4.10 1.12 15.68
C LYS A 83 5.34 0.68 16.45
N ALA A 84 5.61 1.28 17.61
CA ALA A 84 6.71 0.90 18.49
C ALA A 84 6.55 -0.50 19.11
N SER A 85 5.32 -0.99 19.25
CA SER A 85 5.04 -2.32 19.83
C SER A 85 5.27 -3.49 18.87
N ILE A 86 5.54 -3.24 17.58
CA ILE A 86 5.69 -4.27 16.55
C ILE A 86 7.17 -4.35 16.14
N PRO A 87 7.77 -5.57 16.10
CA PRO A 87 9.13 -5.73 15.61
C PRO A 87 9.32 -5.17 14.20
N ALA A 88 10.40 -4.41 14.01
CA ALA A 88 10.66 -3.71 12.74
C ALA A 88 10.65 -4.66 11.53
N GLY A 89 11.20 -5.87 11.67
CA GLY A 89 11.22 -6.81 10.55
C GLY A 89 9.84 -7.34 10.15
N LEU A 90 8.82 -7.34 11.03
CA LEU A 90 7.44 -7.63 10.62
C LEU A 90 6.84 -6.50 9.79
N ILE A 91 7.17 -5.25 10.13
CA ILE A 91 6.78 -4.08 9.33
C ILE A 91 7.46 -4.16 7.97
N GLU A 92 8.74 -4.50 7.93
CA GLU A 92 9.46 -4.67 6.67
C GLU A 92 8.88 -5.78 5.80
N MET A 93 8.40 -6.88 6.38
CA MET A 93 7.76 -7.96 5.61
C MET A 93 6.51 -7.49 4.86
N LEU A 94 5.83 -6.42 5.27
CA LEU A 94 4.70 -5.84 4.53
C LEU A 94 5.09 -5.37 3.13
N ASN A 95 6.38 -5.03 2.92
CA ASN A 95 6.90 -4.61 1.64
C ASN A 95 7.19 -5.78 0.69
N ILE A 96 6.94 -7.03 1.10
CA ILE A 96 7.11 -8.21 0.26
C ILE A 96 5.81 -8.44 -0.53
N PRO A 97 5.84 -8.36 -1.87
CA PRO A 97 4.64 -8.58 -2.69
C PRO A 97 3.96 -9.91 -2.39
N GLY A 98 2.64 -9.90 -2.25
CA GLY A 98 1.84 -11.11 -1.96
C GLY A 98 1.88 -11.59 -0.49
N LEU A 99 2.59 -10.87 0.39
CA LEU A 99 2.69 -11.14 1.81
C LEU A 99 1.94 -10.09 2.65
N GLY A 100 0.64 -10.32 2.88
CA GLY A 100 -0.19 -9.44 3.70
C GLY A 100 -0.06 -9.66 5.22
N PRO A 101 -0.58 -8.74 6.04
CA PRO A 101 -0.43 -8.74 7.50
C PRO A 101 -0.92 -10.03 8.19
N LYS A 102 -2.02 -10.63 7.72
CA LYS A 102 -2.49 -11.94 8.24
C LYS A 102 -1.46 -13.05 8.07
N LYS A 103 -0.81 -13.08 6.90
CA LYS A 103 0.20 -14.11 6.61
C LYS A 103 1.44 -13.86 7.46
N ILE A 104 1.90 -12.62 7.55
CA ILE A 104 3.03 -12.24 8.40
C ILE A 104 2.77 -12.64 9.85
N LYS A 105 1.57 -12.36 10.38
CA LYS A 105 1.20 -12.78 11.73
C LYS A 105 1.21 -14.30 11.88
N ALA A 106 0.69 -15.05 10.91
CA ALA A 106 0.71 -16.51 10.96
C ALA A 106 2.14 -17.08 10.96
N LEU A 107 3.04 -16.51 10.14
CA LEU A 107 4.45 -16.88 10.09
C LEU A 107 5.17 -16.56 11.41
N ASN A 108 4.97 -15.35 11.94
CA ASN A 108 5.53 -14.95 13.23
C ASN A 108 5.00 -15.84 14.38
N SER A 109 3.70 -16.15 14.39
CA SER A 109 3.09 -16.94 15.47
C SER A 109 3.45 -18.43 15.41
N THR A 110 3.75 -18.97 14.23
CA THR A 110 4.05 -20.39 14.03
C THR A 110 5.54 -20.69 14.09
N LEU A 111 6.35 -19.83 13.45
CA LEU A 111 7.79 -20.04 13.27
C LEU A 111 8.66 -19.00 14.00
N GLY A 112 8.06 -17.99 14.66
CA GLY A 112 8.83 -16.95 15.35
C GLY A 112 9.64 -16.05 14.41
N LEU A 113 9.26 -15.98 13.14
CA LEU A 113 9.99 -15.19 12.15
C LEU A 113 9.78 -13.70 12.41
N GLU A 114 10.88 -12.98 12.60
CA GLU A 114 10.88 -11.53 12.90
C GLU A 114 11.77 -10.73 11.95
N SER A 115 12.43 -11.36 10.97
CA SER A 115 13.27 -10.70 9.96
C SER A 115 13.12 -11.33 8.57
N ILE A 116 13.49 -10.58 7.53
CA ILE A 116 13.41 -11.05 6.13
C ILE A 116 14.39 -12.19 5.90
N GLU A 117 15.57 -12.14 6.52
CA GLU A 117 16.60 -13.17 6.43
C GLU A 117 16.09 -14.48 7.05
N ALA A 118 15.42 -14.39 8.21
CA ALA A 118 14.77 -15.53 8.83
C ALA A 118 13.67 -16.11 7.92
N LEU A 119 12.85 -15.24 7.33
CA LEU A 119 11.80 -15.63 6.39
C LEU A 119 12.35 -16.32 5.14
N GLU A 120 13.41 -15.79 4.55
CA GLU A 120 14.07 -16.38 3.39
C GLU A 120 14.68 -17.75 3.74
N SER A 121 15.34 -17.85 4.90
CA SER A 121 15.91 -19.12 5.38
C SER A 121 14.82 -20.18 5.55
N ALA A 122 13.68 -19.81 6.15
CA ALA A 122 12.52 -20.69 6.29
C ALA A 122 11.90 -21.07 4.93
N CYS A 123 11.87 -20.16 3.95
CA CYS A 123 11.46 -20.50 2.58
C CYS A 123 12.39 -21.53 1.95
N ARG A 124 13.72 -21.36 2.08
CA ARG A 124 14.73 -22.25 1.47
C ARG A 124 14.80 -23.63 2.12
N LYS A 125 14.30 -23.77 3.34
CA LYS A 125 14.21 -25.04 4.07
C LYS A 125 12.86 -25.75 3.92
N ASP A 126 11.96 -25.23 3.09
CA ASP A 126 10.59 -25.73 2.92
C ASP A 126 9.74 -25.75 4.21
N GLU A 127 10.10 -24.93 5.20
CA GLU A 127 9.41 -24.87 6.50
C GLU A 127 8.06 -24.15 6.40
N ILE A 128 7.88 -23.29 5.39
CA ILE A 128 6.66 -22.48 5.22
C ILE A 128 5.57 -23.27 4.49
N ALA A 129 5.95 -24.12 3.54
CA ALA A 129 5.04 -24.95 2.73
C ALA A 129 4.08 -25.79 3.57
N GLY A 130 4.52 -26.21 4.76
CA GLY A 130 3.75 -27.02 5.71
C GLY A 130 2.73 -26.26 6.55
N ILE A 131 2.74 -24.92 6.54
CA ILE A 131 1.84 -24.11 7.36
C ILE A 131 0.47 -24.02 6.67
N LYS A 132 -0.60 -24.15 7.47
CA LYS A 132 -1.98 -23.98 6.98
C LYS A 132 -2.15 -22.62 6.28
N GLY A 133 -2.45 -22.66 4.98
CA GLY A 133 -2.60 -21.45 4.14
C GLY A 133 -1.36 -21.04 3.35
N PHE A 134 -0.24 -21.74 3.50
CA PHE A 134 1.05 -21.43 2.88
C PHE A 134 1.59 -22.58 2.03
N GLY A 135 0.77 -23.24 1.21
CA GLY A 135 1.26 -24.31 0.33
C GLY A 135 2.43 -23.87 -0.57
N ALA A 136 3.08 -24.82 -1.26
CA ALA A 136 4.31 -24.61 -2.04
C ALA A 136 4.30 -23.34 -2.93
N LYS A 137 3.21 -23.09 -3.66
CA LYS A 137 3.06 -21.89 -4.51
C LYS A 137 3.09 -20.58 -3.73
N THR A 138 2.60 -20.56 -2.50
CA THR A 138 2.68 -19.37 -1.64
C THR A 138 4.11 -19.15 -1.16
N GLN A 139 4.82 -20.22 -0.78
CA GLN A 139 6.23 -20.12 -0.38
C GLN A 139 7.10 -19.62 -1.54
N GLU A 140 6.92 -20.17 -2.74
CA GLU A 140 7.59 -19.73 -3.97
C GLU A 140 7.37 -18.22 -4.20
N LYS A 141 6.12 -17.76 -4.14
CA LYS A 141 5.79 -16.33 -4.26
C LYS A 141 6.45 -15.45 -3.18
N ILE A 142 6.58 -15.95 -1.95
CA ILE A 142 7.26 -15.22 -0.88
C ILE A 142 8.75 -15.10 -1.21
N LEU A 143 9.38 -16.19 -1.63
CA LEU A 143 10.79 -16.20 -2.02
C LEU A 143 11.04 -15.28 -3.21
N ASP A 144 10.20 -15.34 -4.24
CA ASP A 144 10.23 -14.42 -5.39
C ASP A 144 10.08 -12.97 -4.95
N GLY A 145 9.15 -12.68 -4.03
CA GLY A 145 8.96 -11.34 -3.48
C GLY A 145 10.16 -10.84 -2.68
N ILE A 146 10.86 -11.72 -1.95
CA ILE A 146 12.11 -11.40 -1.24
C ILE A 146 13.23 -11.13 -2.25
N GLU A 147 13.40 -11.98 -3.25
CA GLU A 147 14.40 -11.76 -4.30
C GLU A 147 14.14 -10.50 -5.09
N PHE A 148 12.86 -10.24 -5.42
CA PHE A 148 12.42 -9.02 -6.06
C PHE A 148 12.83 -7.82 -5.22
N ARG A 149 12.48 -7.80 -3.93
CA ARG A 149 12.90 -6.73 -3.03
C ARG A 149 14.42 -6.61 -2.95
N LYS A 150 15.20 -7.71 -2.92
CA LYS A 150 16.67 -7.63 -2.90
C LYS A 150 17.26 -7.06 -4.20
N LYS A 151 16.70 -7.45 -5.35
CA LYS A 151 17.16 -7.01 -6.68
C LYS A 151 16.73 -5.58 -6.99
N TYR A 152 15.60 -5.15 -6.44
CA TYR A 152 14.92 -3.90 -6.77
C TYR A 152 14.64 -3.03 -5.54
N ALA A 153 15.42 -3.20 -4.47
CA ALA A 153 15.34 -2.36 -3.28
C ALA A 153 15.67 -0.90 -3.65
N SER A 154 14.56 -0.18 -3.83
CA SER A 154 14.26 1.18 -3.39
C SER A 154 14.86 2.38 -4.11
N HIS A 155 15.77 2.21 -5.08
CA HIS A 155 16.44 3.38 -5.65
C HIS A 155 16.77 3.21 -7.14
N HIS A 156 15.90 3.72 -7.98
CA HIS A 156 16.11 3.83 -9.42
C HIS A 156 16.73 5.19 -9.75
N ARG A 157 17.80 5.15 -10.54
CA ARG A 157 18.46 6.36 -11.02
C ARG A 157 17.56 7.07 -12.04
N LEU A 158 17.54 8.39 -11.99
CA LEU A 158 16.64 9.22 -12.81
C LEU A 158 16.68 8.89 -14.31
N ASP A 159 17.85 8.63 -14.87
CA ASP A 159 18.00 8.30 -16.29
C ASP A 159 17.36 6.96 -16.67
N VAL A 160 17.48 5.95 -15.81
CA VAL A 160 16.81 4.65 -16.00
C VAL A 160 15.30 4.82 -15.89
N ALA A 161 14.82 5.55 -14.88
CA ALA A 161 13.41 5.80 -14.69
C ALA A 161 12.79 6.61 -15.85
N LEU A 162 13.49 7.62 -16.37
CA LEU A 162 13.06 8.42 -17.52
C LEU A 162 12.90 7.57 -18.78
N ALA A 163 13.88 6.71 -19.07
CA ALA A 163 13.82 5.83 -20.25
C ALA A 163 12.62 4.87 -20.19
N THR A 164 12.36 4.28 -19.01
CA THR A 164 11.18 3.45 -18.77
C THR A 164 9.89 4.27 -18.86
N ALA A 165 9.89 5.49 -18.30
CA ALA A 165 8.70 6.33 -18.25
C ALA A 165 8.22 6.78 -19.64
N GLU A 166 9.14 7.13 -20.54
CA GLU A 166 8.78 7.63 -21.87
C GLU A 166 7.97 6.58 -22.65
N SER A 167 8.36 5.30 -22.56
CA SER A 167 7.65 4.20 -23.26
C SER A 167 6.19 4.07 -22.79
N ILE A 168 5.96 4.23 -21.49
CA ILE A 168 4.62 4.17 -20.90
C ILE A 168 3.83 5.43 -21.22
N LEU A 169 4.49 6.59 -21.17
CA LEU A 169 3.87 7.87 -21.46
C LEU A 169 3.42 7.93 -22.93
N ASP A 170 4.22 7.41 -23.85
CA ASP A 170 3.84 7.29 -25.26
C ASP A 170 2.65 6.37 -25.48
N PHE A 171 2.59 5.22 -24.79
CA PHE A 171 1.40 4.38 -24.79
C PHE A 171 0.16 5.16 -24.30
N LEU A 172 0.27 5.86 -23.17
CA LEU A 172 -0.84 6.64 -22.61
C LEU A 172 -1.25 7.78 -23.53
N ARG A 173 -0.32 8.44 -24.23
CA ARG A 173 -0.61 9.51 -25.20
C ARG A 173 -1.35 8.99 -26.44
N GLN A 174 -1.08 7.75 -26.84
CA GLN A 174 -1.66 7.13 -28.04
C GLN A 174 -2.98 6.41 -27.76
N HIS A 175 -3.34 6.21 -26.49
CA HIS A 175 -4.56 5.50 -26.12
C HIS A 175 -5.81 6.36 -26.40
N ASP A 176 -6.78 5.82 -27.16
CA ASP A 176 -7.97 6.53 -27.63
C ASP A 176 -8.79 7.19 -26.51
N ASP A 177 -8.92 6.51 -25.37
CA ASP A 177 -9.67 7.02 -24.21
C ASP A 177 -8.91 8.04 -23.35
N VAL A 178 -7.63 8.35 -23.63
CA VAL A 178 -6.84 9.33 -22.87
C VAL A 178 -6.91 10.71 -23.52
N VAL A 179 -7.36 11.71 -22.75
CA VAL A 179 -7.43 13.12 -23.19
C VAL A 179 -6.10 13.83 -22.98
N ARG A 180 -5.45 13.58 -21.83
CA ARG A 180 -4.15 14.16 -21.48
C ARG A 180 -3.47 13.26 -20.47
N CYS A 181 -2.16 13.13 -20.56
CA CYS A 181 -1.36 12.46 -19.54
C CYS A 181 -0.05 13.23 -19.25
N SER A 182 0.55 12.94 -18.10
CA SER A 182 1.85 13.48 -17.69
C SER A 182 2.50 12.55 -16.66
N GLU A 183 3.83 12.55 -16.61
CA GLU A 183 4.58 12.12 -15.43
C GLU A 183 4.16 12.95 -14.21
N ALA A 184 4.12 12.31 -13.06
CA ALA A 184 3.84 12.90 -11.76
C ALA A 184 4.95 12.56 -10.76
N GLY A 185 4.67 12.72 -9.47
CA GLY A 185 5.53 12.18 -8.42
C GLY A 185 6.96 12.70 -8.40
N SER A 186 7.88 11.83 -7.98
CA SER A 186 9.31 12.11 -7.85
C SER A 186 9.99 12.32 -9.20
N LEU A 187 9.53 11.61 -10.25
CA LEU A 187 10.04 11.73 -11.61
C LEU A 187 9.82 13.12 -12.18
N ARG A 188 8.61 13.67 -12.06
CA ARG A 188 8.30 15.04 -12.51
C ARG A 188 9.17 16.10 -11.82
N ARG A 189 9.56 15.86 -10.57
CA ARG A 189 10.46 16.74 -9.79
C ARG A 189 11.95 16.50 -10.07
N ARG A 190 12.28 15.58 -10.97
CA ARG A 190 13.66 15.23 -11.36
C ARG A 190 14.54 14.88 -10.16
N LYS A 191 13.99 14.13 -9.19
CA LYS A 191 14.83 13.58 -8.11
C LYS A 191 15.85 12.62 -8.70
N GLU A 192 17.08 12.69 -8.21
CA GLU A 192 18.20 11.83 -8.69
C GLU A 192 17.92 10.35 -8.47
N ILE A 193 17.18 10.05 -7.39
CA ILE A 193 16.82 8.71 -6.97
C ILE A 193 15.30 8.62 -6.76
N LEU A 194 14.68 7.64 -7.41
CA LEU A 194 13.24 7.39 -7.42
C LEU A 194 12.94 6.03 -6.81
N HIS A 195 11.75 5.91 -6.23
CA HIS A 195 11.25 4.63 -5.72
C HIS A 195 10.31 3.97 -6.73
N ASP A 196 9.53 4.79 -7.43
CA ASP A 196 8.50 4.43 -8.40
C ASP A 196 8.38 5.50 -9.51
N ILE A 197 7.53 5.22 -10.49
CA ILE A 197 7.13 6.17 -11.52
C ILE A 197 5.62 6.38 -11.46
N ASP A 198 5.22 7.63 -11.22
CA ASP A 198 3.82 8.03 -11.22
C ASP A 198 3.40 8.63 -12.56
N PHE A 199 2.21 8.28 -13.03
CA PHE A 199 1.54 8.92 -14.15
C PHE A 199 0.17 9.42 -13.73
N LEU A 200 -0.23 10.55 -14.28
CA LEU A 200 -1.60 11.03 -14.21
C LEU A 200 -2.17 11.10 -15.63
N ALA A 201 -3.35 10.50 -15.83
CA ALA A 201 -4.09 10.56 -17.08
C ALA A 201 -5.53 11.02 -16.85
N SER A 202 -6.04 11.88 -17.72
CA SER A 202 -7.46 12.26 -17.76
C SER A 202 -8.19 11.45 -18.82
N SER A 203 -9.30 10.83 -18.44
CA SER A 203 -10.10 9.99 -19.32
C SER A 203 -11.58 10.04 -18.92
N LYS A 204 -12.48 9.87 -19.89
CA LYS A 204 -13.91 9.61 -19.63
C LYS A 204 -14.21 8.12 -19.43
N HIS A 205 -13.25 7.25 -19.75
CA HIS A 205 -13.35 5.80 -19.72
C HIS A 205 -12.14 5.19 -18.99
N ALA A 206 -11.88 5.66 -17.77
CA ALA A 206 -10.69 5.29 -16.99
C ALA A 206 -10.49 3.77 -16.84
N SER A 207 -11.57 3.01 -16.64
CA SER A 207 -11.50 1.55 -16.48
C SER A 207 -10.87 0.84 -17.70
N ARG A 208 -11.11 1.33 -18.93
CA ARG A 208 -10.50 0.76 -20.15
C ARG A 208 -9.00 1.06 -20.20
N VAL A 209 -8.62 2.31 -19.92
CA VAL A 209 -7.21 2.71 -19.85
C VAL A 209 -6.45 1.86 -18.82
N ILE A 210 -7.07 1.62 -17.66
CA ILE A 210 -6.49 0.79 -16.60
C ILE A 210 -6.36 -0.67 -17.05
N GLU A 211 -7.37 -1.22 -17.73
CA GLU A 211 -7.33 -2.58 -18.24
C GLU A 211 -6.18 -2.79 -19.22
N ASP A 212 -6.05 -1.90 -20.22
CA ASP A 212 -5.00 -1.98 -21.23
C ASP A 212 -3.61 -1.71 -20.64
N PHE A 213 -3.48 -0.72 -19.74
CA PHE A 213 -2.24 -0.45 -19.00
C PHE A 213 -1.75 -1.67 -18.22
N THR A 214 -2.66 -2.34 -17.49
CA THR A 214 -2.29 -3.54 -16.71
C THR A 214 -1.95 -4.77 -17.57
N SER A 215 -2.23 -4.71 -18.87
CA SER A 215 -2.02 -5.81 -19.83
C SER A 215 -0.79 -5.59 -20.73
N LEU A 216 -0.02 -4.53 -20.49
CA LEU A 216 1.17 -4.23 -21.29
C LEU A 216 2.23 -5.36 -21.20
N PRO A 217 2.94 -5.69 -22.29
CA PRO A 217 3.85 -6.84 -22.34
C PRO A 217 4.98 -6.83 -21.31
N PHE A 218 5.40 -5.64 -20.88
CA PHE A 218 6.51 -5.46 -19.93
C PHE A 218 6.05 -5.47 -18.46
N VAL A 219 4.75 -5.60 -18.19
CA VAL A 219 4.19 -5.79 -16.85
C VAL A 219 4.48 -7.21 -16.35
N VAL A 220 5.19 -7.31 -15.23
CA VAL A 220 5.51 -8.57 -14.55
C VAL A 220 4.38 -8.97 -13.60
N SER A 221 3.86 -8.01 -12.83
CA SER A 221 2.76 -8.26 -11.90
C SER A 221 1.91 -7.02 -11.67
N VAL A 222 0.63 -7.23 -11.40
CA VAL A 222 -0.32 -6.17 -11.03
C VAL A 222 -0.47 -6.18 -9.51
N GLN A 223 -0.08 -5.08 -8.85
CA GLN A 223 -0.17 -4.93 -7.39
C GLN A 223 -1.53 -4.40 -6.96
N VAL A 224 -2.04 -3.40 -7.68
CA VAL A 224 -3.33 -2.76 -7.45
C VAL A 224 -4.05 -2.57 -8.78
N LYS A 225 -5.35 -2.89 -8.83
CA LYS A 225 -6.22 -2.59 -9.98
C LYS A 225 -7.59 -2.16 -9.45
N GLY A 226 -7.91 -0.88 -9.61
CA GLY A 226 -9.21 -0.29 -9.32
C GLY A 226 -9.74 0.49 -10.52
N ASP A 227 -10.88 1.16 -10.35
CA ASP A 227 -11.59 1.81 -11.47
C ASP A 227 -10.85 3.04 -12.03
N THR A 228 -10.05 3.71 -11.19
CA THR A 228 -9.34 4.95 -11.55
C THR A 228 -7.84 4.92 -11.23
N LYS A 229 -7.34 3.83 -10.64
CA LYS A 229 -5.94 3.68 -10.22
C LYS A 229 -5.48 2.24 -10.43
N ALA A 230 -4.26 2.09 -10.92
CA ALA A 230 -3.56 0.82 -10.97
C ALA A 230 -2.09 1.00 -10.59
N SER A 231 -1.49 -0.06 -10.10
CA SER A 231 -0.07 -0.15 -9.82
C SER A 231 0.43 -1.50 -10.32
N VAL A 232 1.52 -1.47 -11.06
CA VAL A 232 2.14 -2.62 -11.70
C VAL A 232 3.62 -2.60 -11.39
N ILE A 233 4.23 -3.78 -11.49
CA ILE A 233 5.67 -3.96 -11.44
C ILE A 233 6.13 -4.31 -12.84
N LEU A 234 7.18 -3.64 -13.30
CA LEU A 234 7.79 -3.83 -14.61
C LEU A 234 9.00 -4.74 -14.54
N HIS A 235 9.49 -5.16 -15.71
CA HIS A 235 10.81 -5.76 -15.83
C HIS A 235 11.87 -4.75 -15.37
N GLY A 236 12.78 -5.16 -14.48
CA GLY A 236 13.71 -4.24 -13.83
C GLY A 236 13.19 -3.63 -12.52
N GLY A 237 11.99 -4.02 -12.09
CA GLY A 237 11.43 -3.84 -10.75
C GLY A 237 11.03 -2.42 -10.34
N ILE A 238 10.92 -1.53 -11.34
CA ILE A 238 10.18 -0.27 -11.23
C ILE A 238 8.67 -0.54 -11.23
#